data_AF-A0AAN6YTJ0-F1
#
_entry.id   AF-A0AAN6YTJ0-F1
#
_cell.length_a   1.000
_cell.length_b   1.000
_cell.length_c   1.000
_cell.angle_alpha   90.00
_cell.angle_beta   90.00
_cell.angle_gamma   90.00
#
_symmetry.space_group_name_H-M   'P 1'
#
loop_
_entity.id
_entity.type
_entity.pdbx_description
1 polymer ?
#
loop_
_entity_poly.entity_id
_entity_poly.type
_entity_poly.pdbx_seq_one_letter_code
_entity_poly.pdbx_strand_id
1 'polypeptide(L)'
;MQTSPIYEIHGDRFITGEPTTNVPFPDAPERVTVFHLKDTGHFVNKTWVDRILGEYEQDNVFRDSFLQGVIIVGNQSGSLDITVRARNALEARGAAWIKAAKRKKNSNFTLASGSHLVSNGILAPVLKLYDDTHGAFLHSLRRGPEDKFVETGYAGCHTLRTLSIAVPSRAGVAPTSDLSLHGYRIAVKDIFELENVRTSVCNRAYYELYDPPTKTAACIEVLVKAGAAIVGTTKLASFAATEEPVECIDYAAPWNPRADGYQSPAGSSSGSGAAMAAYEWLDITNGSDTSGSGRRPGHWNGCIAMRPTHGLLPDAGYIPSFKEMGKCRYFADSCYGKVFNPPQRTLDLIDEFVNDLESSLGVTHEKVSFNELWNSTTPEAAKGLSLQEFMRDASRNSFFHDDYHSFDKFRADYFAKFGKQPYVSPPVRWQWDLSSKITTEERNEAVKRLKVYRKWFTEHVLQEGKRDTIVLIPIEEISPRYRDEPPSKHFNPVGVPMLFISPILGAPELTVPIGHSPFISKVSRNEEKLPIAISLLGSPGRDLELFDIVIECLRKSGRPMAVKSGKEMF
;
A
#
# COMPACT_ATOMS: atom_id res chain seq x y z
N MET A 1 9.47 -21.43 16.57
CA MET A 1 8.44 -21.42 15.52
C MET A 1 8.16 -22.86 15.14
N GLN A 2 6.92 -23.31 15.26
CA GLN A 2 6.53 -24.60 14.69
C GLN A 2 6.36 -24.37 13.18
N THR A 3 7.34 -24.80 12.39
CA THR A 3 7.31 -24.61 10.93
C THR A 3 6.20 -25.48 10.35
N SER A 4 5.14 -24.87 9.80
CA SER A 4 4.15 -25.62 9.03
C SER A 4 4.88 -26.30 7.86
N PRO A 5 4.60 -27.59 7.57
CA PRO A 5 5.21 -28.27 6.44
C PRO A 5 4.86 -27.56 5.13
N ILE A 6 5.82 -27.54 4.21
CA ILE A 6 5.63 -27.03 2.85
C ILE A 6 5.20 -28.20 1.97
N TYR A 7 4.10 -28.03 1.25
CA TYR A 7 3.57 -28.99 0.29
C TYR A 7 3.84 -28.49 -1.12
N GLU A 8 4.45 -29.34 -1.96
CA GLU A 8 4.72 -29.03 -3.36
C GLU A 8 3.74 -29.76 -4.27
N ILE A 9 2.99 -29.00 -5.07
CA ILE A 9 1.96 -29.52 -5.96
C ILE A 9 2.17 -28.87 -7.33
N HIS A 10 2.64 -29.67 -8.29
CA HIS A 10 2.92 -29.21 -9.67
C HIS A 10 3.82 -27.97 -9.77
N GLY A 11 4.83 -27.86 -8.90
CA GLY A 11 5.79 -26.74 -8.88
C GLY A 11 5.32 -25.53 -8.05
N ASP A 12 4.06 -25.49 -7.62
CA ASP A 12 3.59 -24.51 -6.65
C ASP A 12 3.81 -25.01 -5.22
N ARG A 13 4.11 -24.09 -4.31
CA ARG A 13 4.33 -24.37 -2.89
C ARG A 13 3.16 -23.86 -2.06
N PHE A 14 2.77 -24.66 -1.07
CA PHE A 14 1.67 -24.37 -0.18
C PHE A 14 2.04 -24.63 1.27
N ILE A 15 1.40 -23.89 2.17
CA ILE A 15 1.34 -24.21 3.60
C ILE A 15 -0.13 -24.31 4.01
N THR A 16 -0.37 -24.95 5.14
CA THR A 16 -1.70 -24.98 5.77
C THR A 16 -1.90 -23.77 6.67
N GLY A 17 -3.07 -23.15 6.58
CA GLY A 17 -3.58 -22.22 7.59
C GLY A 17 -4.13 -22.97 8.80
N GLU A 18 -4.81 -22.24 9.69
CA GLU A 18 -5.47 -22.85 10.84
C GLU A 18 -6.63 -23.75 10.39
N PRO A 19 -6.75 -24.97 10.96
CA PRO A 19 -7.89 -25.83 10.70
C PRO A 19 -9.22 -25.13 10.96
N THR A 20 -10.17 -25.33 10.05
CA THR A 20 -11.46 -24.61 10.07
C THR A 20 -12.55 -25.37 10.84
N THR A 21 -12.25 -26.61 11.25
CA THR A 21 -13.18 -27.49 11.98
C THR A 21 -12.43 -28.57 12.75
N ASN A 22 -13.01 -29.00 13.88
CA ASN A 22 -12.58 -30.18 14.63
C ASN A 22 -13.39 -31.44 14.27
N VAL A 23 -14.33 -31.36 13.33
CA VAL A 23 -15.11 -32.51 12.86
C VAL A 23 -14.38 -33.14 11.67
N PRO A 24 -13.88 -34.37 11.82
CA PRO A 24 -13.12 -35.04 10.77
C PRO A 24 -14.03 -35.56 9.66
N PHE A 25 -13.52 -35.51 8.43
CA PHE A 25 -13.99 -36.28 7.29
C PHE A 25 -13.03 -37.47 7.11
N PRO A 26 -13.28 -38.61 7.80
CA PRO A 26 -12.29 -39.69 7.91
C PRO A 26 -11.89 -40.29 6.55
N ASP A 27 -12.80 -40.27 5.58
CA ASP A 27 -12.57 -40.80 4.23
C ASP A 27 -12.26 -39.72 3.19
N ALA A 28 -11.96 -38.49 3.63
CA ALA A 28 -11.62 -37.42 2.70
C ALA A 28 -10.24 -37.68 2.06
N PRO A 29 -10.09 -37.44 0.75
CA PRO A 29 -8.79 -37.47 0.11
C PRO A 29 -7.88 -36.37 0.66
N GLU A 30 -6.57 -36.48 0.40
CA GLU A 30 -5.55 -35.53 0.87
C GLU A 30 -5.84 -34.08 0.46
N ARG A 31 -6.41 -33.88 -0.74
CA ARG A 31 -6.71 -32.56 -1.28
C ARG A 31 -8.21 -32.42 -1.53
N VAL A 32 -8.79 -31.38 -0.94
CA VAL A 32 -10.23 -31.12 -1.02
C VAL A 32 -10.50 -29.68 -1.38
N THR A 33 -11.49 -29.45 -2.24
CA THR A 33 -12.04 -28.11 -2.47
C THR A 33 -13.44 -28.02 -1.88
N VAL A 34 -13.67 -26.96 -1.10
CA VAL A 34 -14.97 -26.66 -0.50
C VAL A 34 -15.63 -25.52 -1.29
N PHE A 35 -16.81 -25.77 -1.82
CA PHE A 35 -17.63 -24.76 -2.48
C PHE A 35 -18.86 -24.43 -1.65
N HIS A 36 -19.11 -23.15 -1.38
CA HIS A 36 -20.35 -22.71 -0.74
C HIS A 36 -21.34 -22.21 -1.79
N LEU A 37 -22.59 -22.63 -1.64
CA LEU A 37 -23.69 -22.09 -2.43
C LEU A 37 -24.04 -20.68 -1.93
N LYS A 38 -23.83 -19.68 -2.79
CA LYS A 38 -24.19 -18.27 -2.53
C LYS A 38 -25.71 -18.04 -2.66
N ASP A 39 -26.38 -18.81 -3.51
CA ASP A 39 -27.81 -18.67 -3.80
C ASP A 39 -28.70 -19.53 -2.87
N THR A 40 -29.97 -19.18 -2.70
CA THR A 40 -30.97 -19.96 -1.94
C THR A 40 -31.37 -21.29 -2.60
N GLY A 41 -30.73 -21.66 -3.71
CA GLY A 41 -31.02 -22.87 -4.46
C GLY A 41 -30.57 -24.16 -3.76
N HIS A 42 -31.33 -25.23 -3.97
CA HIS A 42 -31.01 -26.59 -3.50
C HIS A 42 -30.39 -27.48 -4.58
N PHE A 43 -30.19 -26.95 -5.79
CA PHE A 43 -29.77 -27.71 -6.97
C PHE A 43 -28.38 -27.29 -7.46
N VAL A 44 -27.49 -28.27 -7.59
CA VAL A 44 -26.18 -28.14 -8.22
C VAL A 44 -26.21 -28.79 -9.61
N ASN A 45 -26.20 -27.96 -10.65
CA ASN A 45 -26.18 -28.38 -12.05
C ASN A 45 -24.83 -28.09 -12.71
N LYS A 46 -24.63 -28.58 -13.94
CA LYS A 46 -23.36 -28.37 -14.69
C LYS A 46 -23.04 -26.89 -14.86
N THR A 47 -24.02 -26.05 -15.18
CA THR A 47 -23.82 -24.61 -15.36
C THR A 47 -23.28 -23.93 -14.10
N TRP A 48 -23.78 -24.34 -12.93
CA TRP A 48 -23.24 -23.88 -11.65
C TRP A 48 -21.80 -24.34 -11.43
N VAL A 49 -21.48 -25.60 -11.75
CA VAL A 49 -20.11 -26.14 -11.65
C VAL A 49 -19.16 -25.39 -12.57
N ASP A 50 -19.51 -25.20 -13.83
CA ASP A 50 -18.69 -24.48 -14.81
C ASP A 50 -18.43 -23.05 -14.34
N ARG A 51 -19.46 -22.36 -13.83
CA ARG A 51 -19.34 -21.01 -13.29
C ARG A 51 -18.42 -20.94 -12.08
N ILE A 52 -18.64 -21.80 -11.07
CA ILE A 52 -17.87 -21.73 -9.82
C ILE A 52 -16.41 -22.11 -10.06
N LEU A 53 -16.13 -23.11 -10.91
CA LEU A 53 -14.75 -23.44 -11.27
C LEU A 53 -14.08 -22.27 -12.00
N GLY A 54 -14.78 -21.60 -12.91
CA GLY A 54 -14.28 -20.39 -13.57
C GLY A 54 -13.98 -19.24 -12.59
N GLU A 55 -14.78 -19.05 -11.54
CA GLU A 55 -14.49 -18.09 -10.47
C GLU A 55 -13.20 -18.45 -9.71
N TYR A 56 -13.01 -19.74 -9.37
CA TYR A 56 -11.84 -20.21 -8.62
C TYR A 56 -10.55 -20.25 -9.45
N GLU A 57 -10.64 -20.45 -10.76
CA GLU A 57 -9.47 -20.38 -11.64
C GLU A 57 -8.79 -19.00 -11.61
N GLN A 58 -9.52 -17.93 -11.26
CA GLN A 58 -8.99 -16.57 -11.09
C GLN A 58 -8.29 -16.33 -9.73
N ASP A 59 -8.37 -17.26 -8.79
CA ASP A 59 -7.91 -17.10 -7.40
C ASP A 59 -6.36 -17.15 -7.23
N ASN A 60 -5.62 -17.53 -8.26
CA ASN A 60 -4.17 -17.80 -8.26
C ASN A 60 -3.67 -18.85 -7.23
N VAL A 61 -4.47 -19.23 -6.23
CA VAL A 61 -4.21 -20.26 -5.21
C VAL A 61 -4.80 -21.60 -5.60
N PHE A 62 -6.04 -21.62 -6.11
CA PHE A 62 -6.73 -22.85 -6.54
C PHE A 62 -5.99 -23.56 -7.70
N ARG A 63 -6.05 -24.90 -7.68
CA ARG A 63 -5.56 -25.80 -8.74
C ARG A 63 -6.51 -26.99 -8.86
N ASP A 64 -6.64 -27.54 -10.07
CA ASP A 64 -7.45 -28.75 -10.32
C ASP A 64 -7.01 -29.94 -9.48
N SER A 65 -5.73 -30.02 -9.11
CA SER A 65 -5.22 -31.05 -8.21
C SER A 65 -5.90 -31.05 -6.83
N PHE A 66 -6.53 -29.94 -6.42
CA PHE A 66 -7.35 -29.84 -5.21
C PHE A 66 -8.79 -30.36 -5.38
N LEU A 67 -9.20 -30.73 -6.59
CA LEU A 67 -10.53 -31.29 -6.83
C LEU A 67 -10.62 -32.78 -6.51
N GLN A 68 -9.54 -33.46 -6.10
CA GLN A 68 -9.54 -34.88 -5.75
C GLN A 68 -10.73 -35.23 -4.83
N GLY A 69 -11.00 -34.37 -3.85
CA GLY A 69 -12.28 -34.32 -3.14
C GLY A 69 -13.00 -32.97 -3.31
N VAL A 70 -14.32 -33.01 -3.34
CA VAL A 70 -15.18 -31.83 -3.43
C VAL A 70 -16.24 -31.90 -2.34
N ILE A 71 -16.35 -30.84 -1.54
CA ILE A 71 -17.44 -30.63 -0.60
C ILE A 71 -18.27 -29.47 -1.12
N ILE A 72 -19.57 -29.69 -1.33
CA ILE A 72 -20.50 -28.61 -1.66
C ILE A 72 -21.37 -28.33 -0.44
N VAL A 73 -21.23 -27.12 0.11
CA VAL A 73 -21.96 -26.66 1.29
C VAL A 73 -23.22 -25.93 0.84
N GLY A 74 -24.38 -26.53 1.10
CA GLY A 74 -25.70 -25.95 0.83
C GLY A 74 -26.33 -25.26 2.04
N ASN A 75 -27.45 -24.57 1.79
CA ASN A 75 -28.22 -23.87 2.81
C ASN A 75 -29.03 -24.83 3.71
N GLN A 76 -29.65 -24.31 4.77
CA GLN A 76 -30.09 -25.08 5.94
C GLN A 76 -31.20 -26.11 5.71
N SER A 77 -32.05 -25.91 4.69
CA SER A 77 -33.23 -26.74 4.42
C SER A 77 -32.99 -27.73 3.26
N GLY A 78 -33.34 -29.00 3.43
CA GLY A 78 -33.33 -30.00 2.34
C GLY A 78 -32.04 -30.82 2.17
N SER A 79 -32.12 -31.89 1.36
CA SER A 79 -30.95 -32.55 0.77
C SER A 79 -30.43 -31.68 -0.37
N LEU A 80 -29.11 -31.59 -0.53
CA LEU A 80 -28.52 -30.89 -1.68
C LEU A 80 -28.49 -31.85 -2.86
N ASP A 81 -29.19 -31.51 -3.95
CA ASP A 81 -29.28 -32.35 -5.13
C ASP A 81 -28.21 -31.96 -6.15
N ILE A 82 -27.18 -32.81 -6.24
CA ILE A 82 -26.11 -32.69 -7.24
C ILE A 82 -26.48 -33.58 -8.42
N THR A 83 -26.83 -32.95 -9.54
CA THR A 83 -27.23 -33.65 -10.77
C THR A 83 -26.10 -34.53 -11.32
N VAL A 84 -26.44 -35.58 -12.08
CA VAL A 84 -25.45 -36.46 -12.75
C VAL A 84 -24.52 -35.64 -13.64
N ARG A 85 -25.05 -34.69 -14.40
CA ARG A 85 -24.22 -33.81 -15.27
C ARG A 85 -23.22 -32.95 -14.48
N ALA A 86 -23.60 -32.50 -13.28
CA ALA A 86 -22.68 -31.76 -12.40
C ALA A 86 -21.58 -32.66 -11.84
N ARG A 87 -21.92 -33.89 -11.42
CA ARG A 87 -20.93 -34.88 -10.96
C ARG A 87 -19.93 -35.22 -12.07
N ASN A 88 -20.43 -35.55 -13.25
CA ASN A 88 -19.59 -35.86 -14.41
C ASN A 88 -18.65 -34.68 -14.76
N ALA A 89 -19.09 -33.43 -14.60
CA ALA A 89 -18.26 -32.26 -14.84
C ALA A 89 -17.13 -32.11 -13.80
N LEU A 90 -17.39 -32.40 -12.53
CA LEU A 90 -16.37 -32.43 -11.48
C LEU A 90 -15.41 -33.62 -11.65
N GLU A 91 -15.94 -34.80 -11.97
CA GLU A 91 -15.17 -36.02 -12.22
C GLU A 91 -14.23 -35.84 -13.43
N ALA A 92 -14.69 -35.18 -14.49
CA ALA A 92 -13.86 -34.83 -15.65
C ALA A 92 -12.68 -33.91 -15.29
N ARG A 93 -12.75 -33.19 -14.16
CA ARG A 93 -11.69 -32.34 -13.62
C ARG A 93 -10.90 -33.02 -12.49
N GLY A 94 -11.09 -34.33 -12.28
CA GLY A 94 -10.32 -35.14 -11.34
C GLY A 94 -10.98 -35.39 -9.98
N ALA A 95 -12.24 -35.02 -9.79
CA ALA A 95 -12.95 -35.32 -8.55
C ALA A 95 -13.32 -36.81 -8.46
N ALA A 96 -12.80 -37.49 -7.43
CA ALA A 96 -13.13 -38.89 -7.14
C ALA A 96 -14.03 -39.03 -5.91
N TRP A 97 -14.17 -37.95 -5.12
CA TRP A 97 -14.94 -37.94 -3.89
C TRP A 97 -15.78 -36.67 -3.84
N ILE A 98 -17.11 -36.79 -3.84
CA ILE A 98 -18.02 -35.64 -3.84
C ILE A 98 -19.02 -35.79 -2.70
N LYS A 99 -19.03 -34.83 -1.77
CA LYS A 99 -19.96 -34.77 -0.64
C LYS A 99 -20.78 -33.49 -0.65
N ALA A 100 -22.02 -33.63 -0.20
CA ALA A 100 -22.84 -32.50 0.19
C ALA A 100 -22.74 -32.28 1.70
N ALA A 101 -22.56 -31.04 2.13
CA ALA A 101 -22.58 -30.64 3.52
C ALA A 101 -23.66 -29.56 3.74
N LYS A 102 -24.15 -29.43 4.97
CA LYS A 102 -25.14 -28.41 5.34
C LYS A 102 -24.47 -27.32 6.18
N ARG A 103 -24.82 -26.07 5.90
CA ARG A 103 -24.47 -24.94 6.78
C ARG A 103 -25.29 -25.03 8.07
N LYS A 104 -24.65 -25.12 9.23
CA LYS A 104 -25.33 -25.12 10.54
C LYS A 104 -25.44 -23.69 11.08
N LYS A 105 -26.64 -23.26 11.53
CA LYS A 105 -26.80 -22.00 12.28
C LYS A 105 -26.23 -22.21 13.68
N ASN A 106 -25.39 -21.30 14.17
CA ASN A 106 -24.86 -21.27 15.53
C ASN A 106 -23.91 -22.41 15.93
N SER A 107 -23.16 -22.99 15.00
CA SER A 107 -22.04 -23.87 15.34
C SER A 107 -20.70 -23.21 15.03
N ASN A 108 -19.70 -23.40 15.88
CA ASN A 108 -18.27 -23.13 15.60
C ASN A 108 -17.69 -23.97 14.42
N PHE A 109 -18.56 -24.56 13.60
CA PHE A 109 -18.24 -25.34 12.42
C PHE A 109 -18.41 -24.44 11.19
N THR A 110 -17.31 -23.91 10.69
CA THR A 110 -17.31 -23.10 9.47
C THR A 110 -16.22 -23.61 8.55
N LEU A 111 -16.58 -24.49 7.60
CA LEU A 111 -15.64 -24.90 6.56
C LEU A 111 -15.29 -23.68 5.71
N ALA A 112 -14.01 -23.33 5.64
CA ALA A 112 -13.58 -22.30 4.70
C ALA A 112 -13.92 -22.73 3.28
N SER A 113 -14.29 -21.77 2.44
CA SER A 113 -14.37 -21.98 1.00
C SER A 113 -12.97 -22.13 0.41
N GLY A 114 -12.84 -22.90 -0.66
CA GLY A 114 -11.62 -23.07 -1.43
C GLY A 114 -10.79 -24.30 -1.12
N SER A 115 -9.51 -24.23 -1.47
CA SER A 115 -8.58 -25.37 -1.46
C SER A 115 -8.11 -25.70 -0.05
N HIS A 116 -8.13 -26.99 0.29
CA HIS A 116 -7.74 -27.52 1.59
C HIS A 116 -6.81 -28.71 1.43
N LEU A 117 -5.90 -28.85 2.40
CA LEU A 117 -5.20 -30.09 2.69
C LEU A 117 -5.86 -30.78 3.86
N VAL A 118 -5.87 -32.11 3.81
CA VAL A 118 -6.51 -32.96 4.82
C VAL A 118 -5.44 -33.73 5.59
N SER A 119 -5.47 -33.62 6.91
CA SER A 119 -4.65 -34.42 7.81
C SER A 119 -5.52 -35.02 8.90
N ASN A 120 -5.53 -36.36 9.02
CA ASN A 120 -6.41 -37.10 9.93
C ASN A 120 -7.90 -36.73 9.78
N GLY A 121 -8.35 -36.50 8.55
CA GLY A 121 -9.70 -36.06 8.22
C GLY A 121 -10.01 -34.60 8.55
N ILE A 122 -9.05 -33.84 9.11
CA ILE A 122 -9.21 -32.42 9.43
C ILE A 122 -8.78 -31.58 8.23
N LEU A 123 -9.67 -30.68 7.78
CA LEU A 123 -9.41 -29.79 6.66
C LEU A 123 -8.75 -28.49 7.14
N ALA A 124 -7.60 -28.17 6.56
CA ALA A 124 -6.92 -26.89 6.73
C ALA A 124 -6.84 -26.15 5.39
N PRO A 125 -7.26 -24.87 5.32
CA PRO A 125 -7.20 -24.09 4.09
C PRO A 125 -5.74 -23.90 3.69
N VAL A 126 -5.46 -23.87 2.40
CA VAL A 126 -4.09 -23.67 1.91
C VAL A 126 -3.80 -22.19 1.69
N LEU A 127 -2.56 -21.81 1.98
CA LEU A 127 -1.97 -20.55 1.54
C LEU A 127 -0.86 -20.89 0.55
N LYS A 128 -0.87 -20.22 -0.61
CA LYS A 128 0.19 -20.39 -1.60
C LYS A 128 1.40 -19.53 -1.23
N LEU A 129 2.60 -20.08 -1.34
CA LEU A 129 3.85 -19.38 -1.08
C LEU A 129 4.42 -18.76 -2.35
N TYR A 130 4.51 -17.42 -2.37
CA TYR A 130 5.19 -16.66 -3.41
C TYR A 130 6.54 -16.15 -2.92
N ASP A 131 7.59 -16.20 -3.73
CA ASP A 131 8.88 -15.60 -3.36
C ASP A 131 8.82 -14.08 -3.49
N ASP A 132 9.32 -13.35 -2.49
CA ASP A 132 9.48 -11.89 -2.50
C ASP A 132 10.70 -11.52 -3.37
N THR A 133 10.57 -11.70 -4.68
CA THR A 133 11.64 -11.52 -5.66
C THR A 133 12.21 -10.11 -5.72
N HIS A 134 11.45 -9.10 -5.26
CA HIS A 134 11.85 -7.69 -5.21
C HIS A 134 12.27 -7.22 -3.81
N GLY A 135 12.26 -8.12 -2.81
CA GLY A 135 12.66 -7.79 -1.44
C GLY A 135 11.82 -6.66 -0.83
N ALA A 136 10.52 -6.61 -1.11
CA ALA A 136 9.61 -5.56 -0.68
C ALA A 136 9.10 -5.73 0.76
N PHE A 137 9.14 -6.95 1.29
CA PHE A 137 8.57 -7.29 2.59
C PHE A 137 9.64 -7.39 3.70
N LEU A 138 9.23 -7.10 4.93
CA LEU A 138 9.96 -7.43 6.16
C LEU A 138 9.40 -8.69 6.80
N HIS A 139 8.08 -8.76 6.90
CA HIS A 139 7.37 -9.88 7.50
C HIS A 139 6.38 -10.49 6.50
N SER A 140 6.27 -11.82 6.51
CA SER A 140 5.22 -12.58 5.84
C SER A 140 4.27 -13.08 6.91
N LEU A 141 2.99 -12.83 6.73
CA LEU A 141 1.98 -13.01 7.77
C LEU A 141 0.86 -13.93 7.28
N ARG A 142 0.33 -14.71 8.22
CA ARG A 142 -0.94 -15.42 8.08
C ARG A 142 -1.80 -15.23 9.32
N ARG A 143 -3.09 -15.59 9.24
CA ARG A 143 -3.94 -15.72 10.42
C ARG A 143 -3.66 -17.04 11.13
N GLY A 144 -3.48 -16.95 12.43
CA GLY A 144 -3.27 -18.05 13.37
C GLY A 144 -4.46 -18.24 14.30
N PRO A 145 -4.27 -18.99 15.41
CA PRO A 145 -5.31 -19.23 16.40
C PRO A 145 -5.88 -17.92 16.96
N GLU A 146 -7.17 -17.92 17.30
CA GLU A 146 -7.89 -16.73 17.78
C GLU A 146 -7.85 -15.55 16.79
N ASP A 147 -7.61 -15.85 15.51
CA ASP A 147 -7.51 -14.84 14.45
C ASP A 147 -6.39 -13.81 14.77
N LYS A 148 -5.24 -14.29 15.27
CA LYS A 148 -4.04 -13.47 15.52
C LYS A 148 -3.07 -13.53 14.34
N PHE A 149 -2.24 -12.51 14.17
CA PHE A 149 -1.17 -12.56 13.16
C PHE A 149 -0.06 -13.51 13.58
N VAL A 150 0.42 -14.31 12.63
CA VAL A 150 1.54 -15.23 12.82
C VAL A 150 2.55 -15.03 11.69
N GLU A 151 3.79 -14.77 12.07
CA GLU A 151 4.91 -14.73 11.13
C GLU A 151 5.23 -16.13 10.62
N THR A 152 5.34 -16.26 9.29
CA THR A 152 5.56 -17.56 8.64
C THR A 152 7.05 -17.88 8.45
N GLY A 153 7.89 -16.86 8.23
CA GLY A 153 9.35 -16.99 8.28
C GLY A 153 9.97 -18.04 7.35
N TYR A 154 9.64 -18.03 6.05
CA TYR A 154 10.16 -19.00 5.08
C TYR A 154 11.18 -18.38 4.13
N ALA A 155 12.27 -19.10 3.86
CA ALA A 155 13.22 -18.72 2.83
C ALA A 155 12.68 -19.09 1.44
N GLY A 156 12.80 -18.14 0.50
CA GLY A 156 12.48 -18.34 -0.90
C GLY A 156 13.35 -19.42 -1.52
N CYS A 157 12.79 -20.19 -2.44
CA CYS A 157 13.46 -21.36 -3.02
C CYS A 157 13.84 -21.17 -4.49
N HIS A 158 13.19 -20.25 -5.22
CA HIS A 158 13.49 -20.00 -6.64
C HIS A 158 14.40 -18.78 -6.86
N THR A 159 14.62 -17.96 -5.84
CA THR A 159 15.43 -16.75 -5.91
C THR A 159 16.43 -16.66 -4.75
N LEU A 160 17.39 -15.74 -4.84
CA LEU A 160 18.46 -15.57 -3.86
C LEU A 160 17.91 -15.23 -2.47
N ARG A 161 17.77 -16.23 -1.58
CA ARG A 161 17.48 -16.11 -0.13
C ARG A 161 16.49 -14.99 0.24
N THR A 162 15.41 -14.87 -0.51
CA THR A 162 14.32 -13.92 -0.24
C THR A 162 13.35 -14.50 0.79
N LEU A 163 12.35 -13.72 1.22
CA LEU A 163 11.24 -14.22 2.02
C LEU A 163 10.19 -14.89 1.11
N SER A 164 9.50 -15.94 1.56
CA SER A 164 8.26 -16.38 0.91
C SER A 164 7.03 -15.80 1.62
N ILE A 165 6.13 -15.19 0.85
CA ILE A 165 4.87 -14.60 1.30
C ILE A 165 3.75 -15.64 1.23
N ALA A 166 3.06 -15.85 2.35
CA ALA A 166 1.90 -16.73 2.43
C ALA A 166 0.63 -16.01 1.97
N VAL A 167 0.09 -16.42 0.83
CA VAL A 167 -1.04 -15.75 0.17
C VAL A 167 -2.30 -16.64 0.26
N PRO A 168 -3.37 -16.19 0.94
CA PRO A 168 -4.60 -16.95 1.05
C PRO A 168 -5.45 -16.86 -0.22
N SER A 169 -6.35 -17.83 -0.38
CA SER A 169 -7.40 -17.79 -1.41
C SER A 169 -8.31 -16.56 -1.24
N ARG A 170 -8.64 -15.90 -2.35
CA ARG A 170 -9.64 -14.83 -2.47
C ARG A 170 -11.05 -15.32 -2.15
N ALA A 171 -11.30 -16.61 -2.30
CA ALA A 171 -12.62 -17.19 -2.18
C ALA A 171 -13.00 -17.57 -0.74
N GLY A 172 -12.24 -17.15 0.28
CA GLY A 172 -12.25 -17.64 1.68
C GLY A 172 -13.59 -17.68 2.48
N VAL A 173 -13.48 -17.88 3.80
CA VAL A 173 -14.52 -18.43 4.70
C VAL A 173 -15.90 -17.73 4.67
N ALA A 174 -16.92 -18.36 4.09
CA ALA A 174 -18.33 -17.94 4.28
C ALA A 174 -18.78 -18.27 5.72
N PRO A 175 -19.19 -17.29 6.55
CA PRO A 175 -20.18 -16.26 6.21
C PRO A 175 -19.65 -14.93 5.65
N THR A 176 -18.33 -14.73 5.61
CA THR A 176 -17.75 -13.39 5.42
C THR A 176 -17.75 -12.85 3.99
N SER A 177 -18.37 -13.55 3.04
CA SER A 177 -18.48 -13.10 1.64
C SER A 177 -19.24 -11.78 1.47
N ASP A 178 -20.01 -11.35 2.48
CA ASP A 178 -20.75 -10.08 2.48
C ASP A 178 -19.91 -8.90 3.01
N LEU A 179 -18.66 -9.14 3.44
CA LEU A 179 -17.77 -8.06 3.89
C LEU A 179 -17.10 -7.39 2.69
N SER A 180 -17.02 -6.06 2.72
CA SER A 180 -16.65 -5.23 1.57
C SER A 180 -15.23 -5.46 1.02
N LEU A 181 -14.31 -5.99 1.83
CA LEU A 181 -12.93 -6.30 1.43
C LEU A 181 -12.63 -7.81 1.51
N HIS A 182 -13.65 -8.67 1.54
CA HIS A 182 -13.44 -10.11 1.47
C HIS A 182 -12.66 -10.48 0.20
N GLY A 183 -11.60 -11.27 0.37
CA GLY A 183 -10.74 -11.73 -0.73
C GLY A 183 -9.69 -10.71 -1.20
N TYR A 184 -9.68 -9.50 -0.65
CA TYR A 184 -8.60 -8.53 -0.87
C TYR A 184 -7.39 -8.91 -0.04
N ARG A 185 -6.21 -8.87 -0.67
CA ARG A 185 -4.91 -9.13 -0.08
C ARG A 185 -4.18 -7.80 0.07
N ILE A 186 -3.81 -7.47 1.30
CA ILE A 186 -3.26 -6.17 1.66
C ILE A 186 -1.89 -6.33 2.32
N ALA A 187 -0.93 -5.53 1.90
CA ALA A 187 0.37 -5.40 2.55
C ALA A 187 0.44 -4.06 3.31
N VAL A 188 1.04 -4.05 4.50
CA VAL A 188 1.01 -2.89 5.40
C VAL A 188 2.41 -2.34 5.62
N LYS A 189 2.65 -1.04 5.41
CA LYS A 189 3.96 -0.44 5.70
C LYS A 189 4.35 -0.69 7.17
N ASP A 190 5.61 -1.03 7.41
CA ASP A 190 6.15 -1.41 8.73
C ASP A 190 6.37 -0.21 9.69
N ILE A 191 5.35 0.64 9.75
CA ILE A 191 5.18 1.80 10.63
C ILE A 191 3.81 1.77 11.31
N PHE A 192 2.92 0.87 10.88
CA PHE A 192 1.65 0.58 11.53
C PHE A 192 1.80 -0.69 12.36
N GLU A 193 1.50 -0.59 13.64
CA GLU A 193 1.54 -1.71 14.57
C GLU A 193 0.54 -2.80 14.16
N LEU A 194 0.97 -4.06 14.19
CA LEU A 194 0.10 -5.22 14.02
C LEU A 194 0.25 -6.10 15.25
N GLU A 195 -0.86 -6.49 15.85
CA GLU A 195 -0.85 -7.30 17.09
C GLU A 195 0.05 -8.54 16.93
N ASN A 196 0.96 -8.75 17.87
CA ASN A 196 1.92 -9.87 17.90
C ASN A 196 3.00 -9.86 16.79
N VAL A 197 3.10 -8.80 15.99
CA VAL A 197 4.17 -8.63 14.99
C VAL A 197 5.06 -7.47 15.40
N ARG A 198 6.35 -7.73 15.57
CA ARG A 198 7.30 -6.70 16.02
C ARG A 198 7.52 -5.66 14.92
N THR A 199 7.21 -4.39 15.19
CA THR A 199 7.44 -3.31 14.23
C THR A 199 8.90 -2.84 14.27
N SER A 200 9.51 -2.64 13.09
CA SER A 200 10.92 -2.26 12.97
C SER A 200 11.14 -0.80 12.57
N VAL A 201 10.17 -0.16 11.89
CA VAL A 201 10.35 1.13 11.18
C VAL A 201 11.60 1.18 10.29
N CYS A 202 12.00 0.01 9.75
CA CYS A 202 13.27 -0.22 9.07
C CYS A 202 14.50 0.28 9.86
N ASN A 203 14.50 0.09 11.18
CA ASN A 203 15.63 0.37 12.06
C ASN A 203 15.85 -0.78 13.05
N ARG A 204 17.07 -1.32 13.09
CA ARG A 204 17.39 -2.47 13.95
C ARG A 204 17.35 -2.14 15.44
N ALA A 205 17.72 -0.92 15.82
CA ALA A 205 17.69 -0.49 17.21
C ALA A 205 16.25 -0.33 17.74
N TYR A 206 15.32 0.15 16.90
CA TYR A 206 13.89 0.18 17.22
C TYR A 206 13.33 -1.23 17.38
N TYR A 207 13.62 -2.12 16.42
CA TYR A 207 13.22 -3.52 16.47
C TYR A 207 13.75 -4.23 17.73
N GLU A 208 15.01 -4.04 18.11
CA GLU A 208 15.61 -4.67 19.30
C GLU A 208 15.01 -4.18 20.63
N LEU A 209 14.58 -2.92 20.67
CA LEU A 209 14.11 -2.28 21.90
C LEU A 209 12.74 -2.77 22.34
N TYR A 210 11.77 -2.75 21.43
CA TYR A 210 10.36 -2.93 21.74
C TYR A 210 9.86 -4.35 21.43
N ASP A 211 9.03 -4.87 22.32
CA ASP A 211 8.31 -6.12 22.09
C ASP A 211 7.14 -5.92 21.10
N PRO A 212 6.59 -6.99 20.51
CA PRO A 212 5.43 -6.88 19.65
C PRO A 212 4.26 -6.13 20.33
N PRO A 213 3.54 -5.28 19.59
CA PRO A 213 2.43 -4.53 20.15
C PRO A 213 1.26 -5.47 20.50
N THR A 214 0.46 -5.08 21.48
CA THR A 214 -0.71 -5.83 21.96
C THR A 214 -1.99 -5.48 21.22
N LYS A 215 -1.92 -4.55 20.26
CA LYS A 215 -3.06 -4.12 19.44
C LYS A 215 -2.59 -3.88 18.01
N THR A 216 -3.54 -4.01 17.08
CA THR A 216 -3.36 -3.61 15.69
C THR A 216 -3.71 -2.13 15.54
N ALA A 217 -3.01 -1.42 14.66
CA ALA A 217 -3.28 -0.03 14.35
C ALA A 217 -4.74 0.15 13.90
N ALA A 218 -5.40 1.19 14.41
CA ALA A 218 -6.84 1.37 14.28
C ALA A 218 -7.31 1.44 12.82
N CYS A 219 -6.52 2.08 11.93
CA CYS A 219 -6.85 2.13 10.50
C CYS A 219 -6.71 0.75 9.82
N ILE A 220 -5.80 -0.10 10.29
CA ILE A 220 -5.64 -1.46 9.77
C ILE A 220 -6.73 -2.39 10.31
N GLU A 221 -7.15 -2.21 11.57
CA GLU A 221 -8.30 -2.96 12.12
C GLU A 221 -9.58 -2.76 11.30
N VAL A 222 -9.80 -1.57 10.73
CA VAL A 222 -10.94 -1.32 9.83
C VAL A 222 -10.87 -2.25 8.61
N LEU A 223 -9.69 -2.43 8.02
CA LEU A 223 -9.49 -3.31 6.87
C LEU A 223 -9.71 -4.78 7.24
N VAL A 224 -9.16 -5.22 8.39
CA VAL A 224 -9.32 -6.59 8.89
C VAL A 224 -10.80 -6.89 9.19
N LYS A 225 -11.51 -5.97 9.85
CA LYS A 225 -12.96 -6.10 10.15
C LYS A 225 -13.81 -6.11 8.88
N ALA A 226 -13.34 -5.47 7.81
CA ALA A 226 -13.95 -5.52 6.48
C ALA A 226 -13.59 -6.79 5.68
N GLY A 227 -12.87 -7.74 6.27
CA GLY A 227 -12.56 -9.05 5.66
C GLY A 227 -11.28 -9.10 4.83
N ALA A 228 -10.44 -8.07 4.86
CA ALA A 228 -9.17 -8.06 4.15
C ALA A 228 -8.15 -9.02 4.77
N ALA A 229 -7.39 -9.70 3.92
CA ALA A 229 -6.27 -10.54 4.33
C ALA A 229 -4.98 -9.71 4.36
N ILE A 230 -4.42 -9.49 5.55
CA ILE A 230 -3.08 -8.90 5.68
C ILE A 230 -2.03 -9.99 5.46
N VAL A 231 -1.22 -9.86 4.41
CA VAL A 231 -0.26 -10.90 3.96
C VAL A 231 1.18 -10.63 4.41
N GLY A 232 1.47 -9.43 4.90
CA GLY A 232 2.82 -9.07 5.31
C GLY A 232 2.99 -7.59 5.60
N THR A 233 4.17 -7.22 6.11
CA THR A 233 4.57 -5.82 6.23
C THR A 233 5.62 -5.44 5.20
N THR A 234 5.52 -4.23 4.64
CA THR A 234 6.42 -3.73 3.60
C THR A 234 7.49 -2.82 4.16
N LYS A 235 8.69 -2.87 3.57
CA LYS A 235 9.81 -1.99 3.89
C LYS A 235 9.49 -0.51 3.67
N LEU A 236 10.27 0.33 4.35
CA LEU A 236 10.23 1.77 4.25
C LEU A 236 11.64 2.37 4.37
N ALA A 237 11.80 3.64 4.02
CA ALA A 237 12.96 4.40 4.48
C ALA A 237 12.92 4.49 6.02
N SER A 238 14.08 4.34 6.68
CA SER A 238 14.16 4.24 8.13
C SER A 238 13.46 5.42 8.83
N PHE A 239 12.58 5.13 9.80
CA PHE A 239 11.72 6.11 10.50
C PHE A 239 10.81 6.96 9.60
N ALA A 240 10.61 6.57 8.35
CA ALA A 240 9.97 7.39 7.32
C ALA A 240 10.63 8.77 7.12
N ALA A 241 11.93 8.87 7.43
CA ALA A 241 12.75 10.08 7.33
C ALA A 241 13.35 10.26 5.92
N THR A 242 14.42 11.05 5.80
CA THR A 242 15.04 11.47 4.51
C THR A 242 15.92 10.43 3.81
N GLU A 243 15.97 9.19 4.29
CA GLU A 243 16.80 8.14 3.70
C GLU A 243 16.29 7.72 2.30
N GLU A 244 17.15 7.81 1.28
CA GLU A 244 16.85 7.32 -0.07
C GLU A 244 17.19 5.82 -0.21
N PRO A 245 16.62 5.10 -1.20
CA PRO A 245 16.85 3.66 -1.40
C PRO A 245 18.32 3.22 -1.50
N VAL A 246 19.21 4.09 -1.98
CA VAL A 246 20.66 3.84 -2.08
C VAL A 246 21.39 4.01 -0.75
N GLU A 247 20.77 4.68 0.22
CA GLU A 247 21.30 4.96 1.55
C GLU A 247 20.80 3.98 2.63
N CYS A 248 19.83 3.12 2.30
CA CYS A 248 19.28 2.12 3.22
C CYS A 248 20.32 1.07 3.62
N ILE A 249 20.64 1.03 4.91
CA ILE A 249 21.72 0.18 5.46
C ILE A 249 21.24 -0.95 6.38
N ASP A 250 20.24 -0.71 7.22
CA ASP A 250 19.75 -1.70 8.21
C ASP A 250 18.93 -2.79 7.51
N TYR A 251 18.13 -2.37 6.54
CA TYR A 251 17.35 -3.22 5.66
C TYR A 251 17.49 -2.68 4.24
N ALA A 252 18.03 -3.49 3.32
CA ALA A 252 18.20 -3.06 1.94
C ALA A 252 16.84 -2.70 1.32
N ALA A 253 16.78 -1.56 0.64
CA ALA A 253 15.60 -1.09 -0.09
C ALA A 253 15.16 -2.12 -1.17
N PRO A 254 13.87 -2.16 -1.50
CA PRO A 254 13.35 -3.06 -2.52
C PRO A 254 13.84 -2.69 -3.92
N TRP A 255 13.66 -3.63 -4.84
CA TRP A 255 13.88 -3.43 -6.27
C TRP A 255 12.59 -2.91 -6.92
N ASN A 256 12.70 -1.85 -7.75
CA ASN A 256 11.59 -1.37 -8.54
C ASN A 256 11.44 -2.28 -9.78
N PRO A 257 10.30 -2.95 -10.00
CA PRO A 257 10.10 -3.87 -11.13
C PRO A 257 10.04 -3.17 -12.49
N ARG A 258 9.90 -1.83 -12.52
CA ARG A 258 9.75 -1.07 -13.76
C ARG A 258 11.05 -1.03 -14.55
N ALA A 259 10.91 -0.82 -15.86
CA ALA A 259 12.03 -0.71 -16.79
C ALA A 259 12.96 -1.94 -16.72
N ASP A 260 14.20 -1.74 -16.31
CA ASP A 260 15.24 -2.77 -16.23
C ASP A 260 15.33 -3.46 -14.85
N GLY A 261 14.50 -3.06 -13.89
CA GLY A 261 14.55 -3.58 -12.52
C GLY A 261 15.52 -2.84 -11.58
N TYR A 262 16.27 -1.83 -12.09
CA TYR A 262 17.34 -1.15 -11.35
C TYR A 262 17.02 0.30 -10.99
N GLN A 263 15.81 0.76 -11.32
CA GLN A 263 15.36 2.11 -10.96
C GLN A 263 15.07 2.21 -9.45
N SER A 264 15.14 3.43 -8.93
CA SER A 264 14.75 3.72 -7.56
C SER A 264 13.24 3.44 -7.35
N PRO A 265 12.85 2.73 -6.27
CA PRO A 265 11.45 2.64 -5.86
C PRO A 265 10.96 3.90 -5.13
N ALA A 266 11.85 4.90 -4.92
CA ALA A 266 11.67 6.07 -4.07
C ALA A 266 11.24 5.74 -2.63
N GLY A 267 10.96 6.77 -1.83
CA GLY A 267 10.63 6.61 -0.42
C GLY A 267 9.66 7.67 0.12
N SER A 268 9.18 7.53 1.36
CA SER A 268 9.57 6.46 2.30
C SER A 268 8.76 5.18 2.19
N SER A 269 7.62 5.11 1.49
CA SER A 269 6.85 3.85 1.30
C SER A 269 7.41 2.99 0.16
N SER A 270 8.73 2.76 0.17
CA SER A 270 9.48 2.08 -0.90
C SER A 270 8.96 0.66 -1.15
N GLY A 271 8.77 -0.12 -0.08
CA GLY A 271 8.24 -1.49 -0.15
C GLY A 271 6.81 -1.54 -0.66
N SER A 272 5.97 -0.59 -0.25
CA SER A 272 4.57 -0.51 -0.70
C SER A 272 4.50 -0.27 -2.22
N GLY A 273 5.23 0.73 -2.73
CA GLY A 273 5.27 1.01 -4.17
C GLY A 273 5.81 -0.15 -4.99
N ALA A 274 6.95 -0.71 -4.58
CA ALA A 274 7.58 -1.83 -5.27
C ALA A 274 6.73 -3.11 -5.25
N ALA A 275 6.12 -3.46 -4.10
CA ALA A 275 5.26 -4.64 -3.99
C ALA A 275 4.03 -4.54 -4.90
N MET A 276 3.37 -3.38 -4.92
CA MET A 276 2.20 -3.15 -5.78
C MET A 276 2.55 -3.27 -7.27
N ALA A 277 3.71 -2.74 -7.66
CA ALA A 277 4.17 -2.85 -9.03
C ALA A 277 4.72 -4.24 -9.39
N ALA A 278 5.08 -5.09 -8.42
CA ALA A 278 5.76 -6.36 -8.68
C ALA A 278 4.82 -7.57 -8.66
N TYR A 279 3.77 -7.55 -7.83
CA TYR A 279 3.02 -8.74 -7.47
C TYR A 279 1.55 -8.67 -7.86
N GLU A 280 1.16 -9.39 -8.92
CA GLU A 280 -0.23 -9.46 -9.41
C GLU A 280 -1.21 -10.06 -8.39
N TRP A 281 -0.70 -10.86 -7.44
CA TRP A 281 -1.53 -11.48 -6.40
C TRP A 281 -1.89 -10.50 -5.28
N LEU A 282 -1.32 -9.29 -5.24
CA LEU A 282 -1.51 -8.26 -4.20
C LEU A 282 -2.46 -7.17 -4.72
N ASP A 283 -3.45 -6.76 -3.90
CA ASP A 283 -4.48 -5.82 -4.36
C ASP A 283 -4.26 -4.40 -3.87
N ILE A 284 -3.85 -4.25 -2.59
CA ILE A 284 -3.69 -2.95 -1.94
C ILE A 284 -2.43 -2.96 -1.09
N THR A 285 -1.69 -1.85 -1.09
CA THR A 285 -0.66 -1.59 -0.09
C THR A 285 -1.06 -0.38 0.72
N ASN A 286 -1.00 -0.50 2.03
CA ASN A 286 -1.13 0.62 2.94
C ASN A 286 0.25 1.27 3.15
N GLY A 287 0.27 2.61 3.19
CA GLY A 287 1.47 3.41 3.40
C GLY A 287 1.18 4.65 4.24
N SER A 288 2.18 5.54 4.36
CA SER A 288 2.04 6.85 5.00
C SER A 288 2.55 7.95 4.09
N ASP A 289 1.95 9.14 4.19
CA ASP A 289 2.31 10.30 3.37
C ASP A 289 2.30 11.58 4.21
N THR A 290 3.46 11.87 4.80
CA THR A 290 3.67 13.12 5.54
C THR A 290 4.14 14.25 4.64
N SER A 291 4.97 13.92 3.65
CA SER A 291 5.73 14.86 2.82
C SER A 291 5.81 14.41 1.37
N GLY A 292 4.93 13.48 0.95
CA GLY A 292 5.00 12.79 -0.34
C GLY A 292 5.31 11.30 -0.27
N SER A 293 5.48 10.74 0.94
CA SER A 293 5.97 9.37 1.14
C SER A 293 5.08 8.25 0.58
N GLY A 294 3.84 8.53 0.17
CA GLY A 294 2.99 7.61 -0.59
C GLY A 294 2.95 7.96 -2.08
N ARG A 295 2.74 9.23 -2.39
CA ARG A 295 2.64 9.75 -3.77
C ARG A 295 3.92 9.62 -4.57
N ARG A 296 5.07 9.86 -3.94
CA ARG A 296 6.39 9.75 -4.59
C ARG A 296 6.70 8.30 -4.97
N PRO A 297 6.63 7.28 -4.08
CA PRO A 297 6.68 5.88 -4.52
C PRO A 297 5.59 5.52 -5.54
N GLY A 298 4.38 6.06 -5.43
CA GLY A 298 3.32 5.88 -6.43
C GLY A 298 3.78 6.31 -7.83
N HIS A 299 4.37 7.50 -7.93
CA HIS A 299 4.92 8.03 -9.18
C HIS A 299 6.06 7.15 -9.74
N TRP A 300 7.06 6.81 -8.93
CA TRP A 300 8.24 6.04 -9.37
C TRP A 300 7.95 4.59 -9.73
N ASN A 301 6.94 3.98 -9.12
CA ASN A 301 6.54 2.60 -9.40
C ASN A 301 5.33 2.54 -10.37
N GLY A 302 4.83 3.69 -10.84
CA GLY A 302 3.69 3.76 -11.76
C GLY A 302 2.39 3.22 -11.15
N CYS A 303 2.17 3.45 -9.86
CA CYS A 303 0.99 3.02 -9.11
C CYS A 303 0.02 4.18 -8.86
N ILE A 304 -1.26 3.86 -8.72
CA ILE A 304 -2.25 4.80 -8.18
C ILE A 304 -1.98 4.96 -6.67
N ALA A 305 -1.92 6.19 -6.18
CA ALA A 305 -1.70 6.47 -4.76
C ALA A 305 -2.59 7.60 -4.27
N MET A 306 -3.25 7.39 -3.12
CA MET A 306 -4.13 8.39 -2.50
C MET A 306 -3.56 8.84 -1.17
N ARG A 307 -3.36 10.15 -1.03
CA ARG A 307 -3.23 10.81 0.26
C ARG A 307 -4.63 11.30 0.65
N PRO A 308 -5.32 10.71 1.63
CA PRO A 308 -6.64 11.18 2.04
C PRO A 308 -6.56 12.50 2.83
N THR A 309 -7.69 13.19 2.94
CA THR A 309 -7.92 14.32 3.82
C THR A 309 -7.39 14.03 5.21
N HIS A 310 -6.71 15.01 5.79
CA HIS A 310 -6.09 14.85 7.10
C HIS A 310 -7.14 14.57 8.18
N GLY A 311 -6.88 13.55 9.02
CA GLY A 311 -7.76 13.18 10.13
C GLY A 311 -8.93 12.27 9.73
N LEU A 312 -9.02 11.87 8.45
CA LEU A 312 -10.04 10.92 8.00
C LEU A 312 -9.83 9.51 8.59
N LEU A 313 -8.56 9.09 8.72
CA LEU A 313 -8.21 7.77 9.24
C LEU A 313 -7.74 7.87 10.70
N PRO A 314 -8.12 6.91 11.57
CA PRO A 314 -7.64 6.88 12.94
C PRO A 314 -6.14 6.51 12.98
N ASP A 315 -5.39 7.18 13.86
CA ASP A 315 -3.93 7.15 13.94
C ASP A 315 -3.38 6.29 15.10
N ALA A 316 -4.23 5.76 15.97
CA ALA A 316 -3.79 4.89 17.06
C ALA A 316 -3.04 3.66 16.51
N GLY A 317 -1.83 3.41 17.03
CA GLY A 317 -0.94 2.34 16.56
C GLY A 317 -0.16 2.66 15.28
N TYR A 318 -0.27 3.88 14.73
CA TYR A 318 0.70 4.40 13.77
C TYR A 318 1.88 4.99 14.53
N ILE A 319 3.12 4.57 14.22
CA ILE A 319 4.34 5.15 14.78
C ILE A 319 4.66 6.39 13.98
N PRO A 320 4.33 7.58 14.47
CA PRO A 320 4.37 8.72 13.60
C PRO A 320 5.78 9.28 13.59
N SER A 321 6.20 9.78 12.44
CA SER A 321 7.18 10.86 12.40
C SER A 321 6.65 12.12 13.11
N PHE A 322 5.40 12.17 13.58
CA PHE A 322 4.73 13.33 14.20
C PHE A 322 3.71 12.92 15.27
N LYS A 323 4.07 12.99 16.55
CA LYS A 323 3.25 12.50 17.67
C LYS A 323 1.86 13.15 17.82
N GLU A 324 1.63 14.30 17.21
CA GLU A 324 0.35 15.03 17.26
C GLU A 324 -0.46 14.94 15.96
N MET A 325 -0.63 13.75 15.36
CA MET A 325 -1.47 13.60 14.15
C MET A 325 -2.90 14.17 14.30
N GLY A 326 -3.49 14.13 15.50
CA GLY A 326 -4.79 14.74 15.81
C GLY A 326 -4.81 16.28 15.96
N LYS A 327 -3.66 16.97 16.01
CA LYS A 327 -3.57 18.44 16.14
C LYS A 327 -2.66 19.12 15.09
N CYS A 328 -1.81 18.37 14.40
CA CYS A 328 -0.89 18.88 13.39
C CYS A 328 -1.55 18.97 12.02
N ARG A 329 -2.08 20.16 11.73
CA ARG A 329 -2.70 20.59 10.47
C ARG A 329 -1.72 21.30 9.51
N TYR A 330 -0.39 21.21 9.70
CA TYR A 330 0.57 22.17 9.14
C TYR A 330 1.92 21.56 8.82
N PHE A 331 2.36 21.63 7.55
CA PHE A 331 3.46 20.80 7.06
C PHE A 331 4.08 21.26 5.70
N ALA A 332 5.13 22.13 5.60
CA ALA A 332 5.94 22.39 4.34
C ALA A 332 7.49 21.99 4.16
N ASP A 333 7.95 22.06 2.89
CA ASP A 333 9.21 22.14 2.04
C ASP A 333 10.61 21.61 2.17
N SER A 334 11.21 20.83 1.20
CA SER A 334 12.31 21.31 0.26
C SER A 334 12.26 20.97 -1.26
N CYS A 335 12.70 21.97 -2.04
CA CYS A 335 13.62 22.00 -3.21
C CYS A 335 13.40 21.08 -4.43
N TYR A 336 12.72 21.64 -5.44
CA TYR A 336 13.31 21.74 -6.78
C TYR A 336 13.94 23.13 -6.93
N GLY A 337 15.24 23.25 -6.62
CA GLY A 337 16.08 24.38 -7.02
C GLY A 337 16.54 24.29 -8.48
N LYS A 338 16.07 23.27 -9.21
CA LYS A 338 16.03 23.27 -10.67
C LYS A 338 14.66 23.76 -11.08
N VAL A 339 14.59 24.64 -12.08
CA VAL A 339 13.36 24.81 -12.85
C VAL A 339 12.84 23.42 -13.19
N PHE A 340 11.60 23.10 -12.84
CA PHE A 340 10.96 21.86 -13.29
C PHE A 340 11.05 21.85 -14.81
N ASN A 341 11.99 21.05 -15.32
CA ASN A 341 12.33 20.99 -16.74
C ASN A 341 12.32 19.53 -17.16
N PRO A 342 11.15 18.87 -17.04
CA PRO A 342 11.05 17.45 -17.37
C PRO A 342 11.30 17.27 -18.88
N PRO A 343 11.60 16.04 -19.33
CA PRO A 343 11.65 15.73 -20.74
C PRO A 343 10.35 16.17 -21.45
N GLN A 344 10.45 16.61 -22.71
CA GLN A 344 9.29 17.08 -23.50
C GLN A 344 8.14 16.08 -23.48
N ARG A 345 8.43 14.77 -23.59
CA ARG A 345 7.41 13.72 -23.54
C ARG A 345 6.58 13.74 -22.25
N THR A 346 7.19 14.10 -21.12
CA THR A 346 6.48 14.22 -19.84
C THR A 346 5.51 15.40 -19.88
N LEU A 347 5.90 16.53 -20.47
CA LEU A 347 5.01 17.68 -20.66
C LEU A 347 3.85 17.33 -21.60
N ASP A 348 4.15 16.65 -22.71
CA ASP A 348 3.14 16.24 -23.67
C ASP A 348 2.09 15.32 -23.01
N LEU A 349 2.53 14.35 -22.19
CA LEU A 349 1.62 13.47 -21.44
C LEU A 349 0.76 14.23 -20.42
N ILE A 350 1.32 15.24 -19.77
CA ILE A 350 0.59 16.09 -18.84
C ILE A 350 -0.47 16.90 -19.61
N ASP A 351 -0.10 17.54 -20.71
CA ASP A 351 -1.00 18.33 -21.54
C ASP A 351 -2.11 17.44 -22.17
N GLU A 352 -1.77 16.24 -22.64
CA GLU A 352 -2.73 15.22 -23.09
C GLU A 352 -3.75 14.89 -21.99
N PHE A 353 -3.29 14.62 -20.76
CA PHE A 353 -4.18 14.29 -19.64
C PHE A 353 -5.01 15.49 -19.17
N VAL A 354 -4.47 16.71 -19.24
CA VAL A 354 -5.22 17.96 -18.98
C VAL A 354 -6.37 18.07 -19.99
N ASN A 355 -6.11 17.84 -21.28
CA ASN A 355 -7.15 17.90 -22.31
C ASN A 355 -8.24 16.84 -22.10
N ASP A 356 -7.87 15.64 -21.61
CA ASP A 356 -8.83 14.60 -21.26
C ASP A 356 -9.73 15.01 -20.08
N LEU A 357 -9.16 15.69 -19.07
CA LEU A 357 -9.92 16.24 -17.95
C LEU A 357 -10.86 17.36 -18.41
N GLU A 358 -10.38 18.29 -19.23
CA GLU A 358 -11.21 19.37 -19.81
C GLU A 358 -12.40 18.79 -20.59
N SER A 359 -12.13 17.81 -21.45
CA SER A 359 -13.14 17.16 -22.28
C SER A 359 -14.15 16.36 -21.45
N SER A 360 -13.67 15.65 -20.42
CA SER A 360 -14.53 14.81 -19.58
C SER A 360 -15.42 15.59 -18.63
N LEU A 361 -14.93 16.73 -18.11
CA LEU A 361 -15.62 17.60 -17.17
C LEU A 361 -16.36 18.78 -17.82
N GLY A 362 -16.05 19.11 -19.08
CA GLY A 362 -16.61 20.28 -19.77
C GLY A 362 -16.10 21.60 -19.20
N VAL A 363 -14.81 21.65 -18.83
CA VAL A 363 -14.15 22.82 -18.22
C VAL A 363 -12.90 23.22 -18.99
N THR A 364 -12.33 24.38 -18.66
CA THR A 364 -11.01 24.82 -19.14
C THR A 364 -10.06 24.98 -17.97
N HIS A 365 -8.80 24.61 -18.13
CA HIS A 365 -7.76 24.81 -17.13
C HIS A 365 -7.20 26.23 -17.18
N GLU A 366 -6.65 26.67 -16.05
CA GLU A 366 -5.90 27.92 -15.93
C GLU A 366 -4.49 27.60 -15.42
N LYS A 367 -3.46 28.18 -16.07
CA LYS A 367 -2.08 28.09 -15.57
C LYS A 367 -1.86 29.20 -14.54
N VAL A 368 -1.59 28.80 -13.30
CA VAL A 368 -1.42 29.73 -12.18
C VAL A 368 0.01 29.70 -11.65
N SER A 369 0.66 30.86 -11.59
CA SER A 369 1.92 31.04 -10.85
C SER A 369 1.61 31.38 -9.40
N PHE A 370 1.91 30.48 -8.46
CA PHE A 370 1.67 30.74 -7.03
C PHE A 370 2.47 31.94 -6.52
N ASN A 371 3.63 32.24 -7.09
CA ASN A 371 4.42 33.42 -6.73
C ASN A 371 3.76 34.72 -7.18
N GLU A 372 3.27 34.79 -8.41
CA GLU A 372 2.58 35.98 -8.93
C GLU A 372 1.25 36.21 -8.22
N LEU A 373 0.50 35.12 -7.97
CA LEU A 373 -0.71 35.18 -7.19
C LEU A 373 -0.41 35.65 -5.76
N TRP A 374 0.63 35.13 -5.12
CA TRP A 374 1.03 35.56 -3.77
C TRP A 374 1.42 37.04 -3.74
N ASN A 375 2.18 37.51 -4.73
CA ASN A 375 2.61 38.91 -4.79
C ASN A 375 1.43 39.89 -4.99
N SER A 376 0.38 39.46 -5.69
CA SER A 376 -0.83 40.27 -5.90
C SER A 376 -1.86 40.15 -4.78
N THR A 377 -1.76 39.12 -3.92
CA THR A 377 -2.73 38.82 -2.86
C THR A 377 -2.06 38.55 -1.51
N THR A 378 -0.90 39.17 -1.26
CA THR A 378 -0.06 38.86 -0.08
C THR A 378 -0.86 39.05 1.21
N PRO A 379 -0.91 38.04 2.09
CA PRO A 379 -1.55 38.18 3.39
C PRO A 379 -0.86 39.26 4.24
N GLU A 380 -1.61 40.00 5.06
CA GLU A 380 -1.04 41.07 5.90
C GLU A 380 0.08 40.57 6.82
N ALA A 381 -0.02 39.33 7.32
CA ALA A 381 1.02 38.68 8.13
C ALA A 381 2.35 38.42 7.38
N ALA A 382 2.35 38.52 6.05
CA ALA A 382 3.50 38.30 5.18
C ALA A 382 3.88 39.57 4.38
N LYS A 383 3.39 40.74 4.80
CA LYS A 383 3.59 41.99 4.07
C LYS A 383 5.06 42.29 3.83
N GLY A 384 5.40 42.55 2.57
CA GLY A 384 6.77 42.84 2.14
C GLY A 384 7.65 41.60 1.95
N LEU A 385 7.11 40.39 2.07
CA LEU A 385 7.83 39.14 1.85
C LEU A 385 7.24 38.38 0.66
N SER A 386 8.11 37.87 -0.22
CA SER A 386 7.72 36.88 -1.23
C SER A 386 7.25 35.58 -0.59
N LEU A 387 6.58 34.73 -1.36
CA LEU A 387 6.17 33.39 -0.90
C LEU A 387 7.38 32.56 -0.42
N GLN A 388 8.49 32.59 -1.17
CA GLN A 388 9.70 31.86 -0.79
C GLN A 388 10.30 32.38 0.52
N GLU A 389 10.37 33.69 0.72
CA GLU A 389 10.88 34.27 1.97
C GLU A 389 9.96 33.95 3.14
N PHE A 390 8.65 34.13 2.95
CA PHE A 390 7.65 33.85 3.96
C PHE A 390 7.53 32.36 4.29
N MET A 391 8.00 31.44 3.45
CA MET A 391 7.95 30.00 3.73
C MET A 391 9.32 29.36 3.93
N ARG A 392 10.41 30.13 3.82
CA ARG A 392 11.81 29.69 3.78
C ARG A 392 12.16 28.58 4.75
N ASP A 393 11.80 28.70 6.01
CA ASP A 393 12.12 27.74 7.08
C ASP A 393 10.89 27.23 7.83
N ALA A 394 9.69 27.76 7.51
CA ALA A 394 8.43 27.36 8.15
C ALA A 394 8.19 25.86 8.00
N SER A 395 8.45 25.41 6.79
CA SER A 395 8.63 24.05 6.36
C SER A 395 9.46 23.18 7.30
N ARG A 396 10.78 23.28 7.19
CA ARG A 396 11.71 22.50 8.00
C ARG A 396 11.42 22.63 9.47
N ASN A 397 11.29 23.86 9.98
CA ASN A 397 11.24 24.08 11.41
C ASN A 397 9.97 23.51 12.05
N SER A 398 8.86 23.36 11.31
CA SER A 398 7.72 22.62 11.83
C SER A 398 7.99 21.11 11.86
N PHE A 399 8.42 20.51 10.74
CA PHE A 399 8.53 19.05 10.69
C PHE A 399 9.76 18.52 11.41
N PHE A 400 10.92 19.08 11.12
CA PHE A 400 12.16 18.47 11.60
C PHE A 400 12.17 18.48 13.12
N HIS A 401 11.71 19.57 13.75
CA HIS A 401 11.47 19.62 15.19
C HIS A 401 10.54 18.48 15.66
N ASP A 402 9.32 18.40 15.12
CA ASP A 402 8.32 17.44 15.60
C ASP A 402 8.71 15.98 15.30
N ASP A 403 9.43 15.72 14.20
CA ASP A 403 10.01 14.43 13.86
C ASP A 403 11.04 13.98 14.87
N TYR A 404 12.00 14.83 15.15
CA TYR A 404 13.01 14.51 16.15
C TYR A 404 12.37 14.22 17.51
N HIS A 405 11.47 15.08 17.98
CA HIS A 405 10.84 14.93 19.30
C HIS A 405 9.80 13.80 19.38
N SER A 406 9.28 13.31 18.25
CA SER A 406 8.45 12.09 18.21
C SER A 406 9.22 10.85 18.68
N PHE A 407 10.55 10.86 18.53
CA PHE A 407 11.45 9.78 18.95
C PHE A 407 12.22 10.05 20.25
N ASP A 408 11.84 11.07 21.04
CA ASP A 408 12.47 11.33 22.36
C ASP A 408 12.39 10.12 23.28
N LYS A 409 11.19 9.52 23.38
CA LYS A 409 10.97 8.32 24.19
C LYS A 409 11.81 7.15 23.69
N PHE A 410 11.90 6.95 22.38
CA PHE A 410 12.71 5.89 21.79
C PHE A 410 14.19 6.03 22.20
N ARG A 411 14.78 7.21 22.04
CA ARG A 411 16.18 7.47 22.43
C ARG A 411 16.40 7.29 23.93
N ALA A 412 15.49 7.77 24.76
CA ALA A 412 15.57 7.64 26.22
C ALA A 412 15.46 6.17 26.67
N ASP A 413 14.47 5.43 26.16
CA ASP A 413 14.26 4.02 26.46
C ASP A 413 15.46 3.17 26.01
N TYR A 414 15.99 3.43 24.81
CA TYR A 414 17.15 2.71 24.28
C TYR A 414 18.39 2.94 25.14
N PHE A 415 18.65 4.19 25.54
CA PHE A 415 19.76 4.51 26.44
C PHE A 415 19.58 3.86 27.82
N ALA A 416 18.37 3.89 28.39
CA ALA A 416 18.08 3.26 29.67
C ALA A 416 18.29 1.73 29.64
N LYS A 417 17.96 1.07 28.52
CA LYS A 417 18.10 -0.39 28.37
C LYS A 417 19.53 -0.83 28.03
N PHE A 418 20.23 -0.09 27.17
CA PHE A 418 21.49 -0.54 26.58
C PHE A 418 22.72 0.32 26.93
N GLY A 419 22.55 1.43 27.66
CA GLY A 419 23.64 2.33 28.08
C GLY A 419 24.30 3.11 26.93
N LYS A 420 23.67 3.21 25.76
CA LYS A 420 24.17 3.90 24.57
C LYS A 420 23.02 4.48 23.73
N GLN A 421 23.31 5.43 22.85
CA GLN A 421 22.32 5.95 21.89
C GLN A 421 22.05 4.93 20.77
N PRO A 422 20.81 4.89 20.22
CA PRO A 422 20.48 3.99 19.12
C PRO A 422 21.24 4.37 17.85
N TYR A 423 21.61 3.37 17.06
CA TYR A 423 22.15 3.62 15.73
C TYR A 423 21.05 4.03 14.76
N VAL A 424 21.33 5.05 13.96
CA VAL A 424 20.53 5.48 12.81
C VAL A 424 21.44 5.75 11.62
N SER A 425 20.92 5.61 10.41
CA SER A 425 21.69 5.80 9.18
C SER A 425 22.18 7.24 9.01
N PRO A 426 23.23 7.47 8.20
CA PRO A 426 23.76 8.82 7.97
C PRO A 426 22.71 9.89 7.60
N PRO A 427 21.76 9.67 6.66
CA PRO A 427 20.73 10.67 6.34
C PRO A 427 19.80 10.95 7.54
N VAL A 428 19.38 9.92 8.28
CA VAL A 428 18.54 10.08 9.48
C VAL A 428 19.30 10.85 10.57
N ARG A 429 20.58 10.53 10.77
CA ARG A 429 21.43 11.23 11.75
C ARG A 429 21.58 12.71 11.39
N TRP A 430 21.87 13.00 10.12
CA TRP A 430 21.97 14.36 9.62
C TRP A 430 20.67 15.15 9.87
N GLN A 431 19.52 14.54 9.55
CA GLN A 431 18.21 15.14 9.81
C GLN A 431 18.02 15.41 11.31
N TRP A 432 18.30 14.44 12.18
CA TRP A 432 18.17 14.59 13.63
C TRP A 432 19.13 15.63 14.22
N ASP A 433 20.37 15.73 13.73
CA ASP A 433 21.36 16.73 14.15
C ASP A 433 20.97 18.16 13.74
N LEU A 434 20.23 18.31 12.64
CA LEU A 434 19.63 19.58 12.24
C LEU A 434 18.38 19.88 13.07
N SER A 435 17.53 18.88 13.23
CA SER A 435 16.22 18.96 13.90
C SER A 435 16.33 19.32 15.38
N SER A 436 17.29 18.72 16.09
CA SER A 436 17.54 18.94 17.52
C SER A 436 17.95 20.36 17.88
N LYS A 437 18.36 21.18 16.90
CA LYS A 437 18.74 22.58 17.08
C LYS A 437 17.58 23.55 16.87
N ILE A 438 16.47 23.08 16.32
CA ILE A 438 15.29 23.89 16.07
C ILE A 438 14.60 24.10 17.42
N THR A 439 14.35 25.35 17.82
CA THR A 439 13.68 25.59 19.10
C THR A 439 12.17 25.44 19.00
N THR A 440 11.51 25.27 20.14
CA THR A 440 10.04 25.24 20.20
C THR A 440 9.43 26.56 19.72
N GLU A 441 10.09 27.70 19.95
CA GLU A 441 9.69 29.03 19.44
C GLU A 441 9.75 29.08 17.91
N GLU A 442 10.87 28.63 17.32
CA GLU A 442 11.04 28.56 15.86
C GLU A 442 9.99 27.64 15.23
N ARG A 443 9.74 26.48 15.85
CA ARG A 443 8.70 25.54 15.43
C ARG A 443 7.31 26.17 15.52
N ASN A 444 7.00 26.88 16.61
CA ASN A 444 5.70 27.51 16.78
C ASN A 444 5.47 28.65 15.79
N GLU A 445 6.52 29.42 15.47
CA GLU A 445 6.45 30.47 14.45
C GLU A 445 6.28 29.89 13.04
N ALA A 446 7.02 28.84 12.72
CA ALA A 446 6.84 28.05 11.51
C ALA A 446 5.38 27.58 11.33
N VAL A 447 4.78 27.02 12.39
CA VAL A 447 3.37 26.58 12.38
C VAL A 447 2.40 27.75 12.16
N LYS A 448 2.67 28.95 12.67
CA LYS A 448 1.84 30.13 12.38
C LYS A 448 1.91 30.52 10.90
N ARG A 449 3.11 30.51 10.30
CA ARG A 449 3.29 30.83 8.89
C ARG A 449 2.61 29.81 7.97
N LEU A 450 2.67 28.54 8.33
CA LEU A 450 1.92 27.47 7.64
C LEU A 450 0.40 27.69 7.69
N LYS A 451 -0.15 28.17 8.82
CA LYS A 451 -1.57 28.55 8.92
C LYS A 451 -1.93 29.68 7.95
N VAL A 452 -1.09 30.69 7.86
CA VAL A 452 -1.28 31.82 6.94
C VAL A 452 -1.26 31.34 5.48
N TYR A 453 -0.26 30.53 5.12
CA TYR A 453 -0.16 29.95 3.78
C TYR A 453 -1.36 29.08 3.43
N ARG A 454 -1.78 28.19 4.35
CA ARG A 454 -2.97 27.35 4.16
C ARG A 454 -4.21 28.19 3.89
N LYS A 455 -4.46 29.21 4.72
CA LYS A 455 -5.60 30.10 4.56
C LYS A 455 -5.55 30.80 3.19
N TRP A 456 -4.40 31.37 2.83
CA TRP A 456 -4.20 32.03 1.55
C TRP A 456 -4.46 31.08 0.37
N PHE A 457 -3.89 29.87 0.39
CA PHE A 457 -4.06 28.90 -0.69
C PHE A 457 -5.53 28.47 -0.83
N THR A 458 -6.20 28.21 0.28
CA THR A 458 -7.63 27.88 0.28
C THR A 458 -8.49 29.01 -0.29
N GLU A 459 -8.20 30.27 0.08
CA GLU A 459 -8.99 31.44 -0.35
C GLU A 459 -8.74 31.86 -1.80
N HIS A 460 -7.48 31.77 -2.26
CA HIS A 460 -7.05 32.33 -3.54
C HIS A 460 -6.80 31.29 -4.64
N VAL A 461 -6.29 30.10 -4.28
CA VAL A 461 -6.03 29.02 -5.24
C VAL A 461 -7.24 28.10 -5.36
N LEU A 462 -7.67 27.47 -4.25
CA LEU A 462 -8.83 26.58 -4.28
C LEU A 462 -10.15 27.35 -4.41
N GLN A 463 -10.19 28.59 -3.94
CA GLN A 463 -11.38 29.44 -3.89
C GLN A 463 -12.57 28.71 -3.24
N GLU A 464 -12.32 28.08 -2.10
CA GLU A 464 -13.30 27.25 -1.39
C GLU A 464 -14.58 28.05 -1.09
N GLY A 465 -15.73 27.44 -1.38
CA GLY A 465 -17.05 28.08 -1.27
C GLY A 465 -17.43 29.01 -2.43
N LYS A 466 -16.53 29.28 -3.38
CA LYS A 466 -16.82 30.04 -4.60
C LYS A 466 -16.82 29.16 -5.85
N ARG A 467 -15.93 28.16 -5.92
CA ARG A 467 -15.75 27.26 -7.07
C ARG A 467 -15.30 25.88 -6.61
N ASP A 468 -15.59 24.88 -7.45
CA ASP A 468 -15.03 23.54 -7.32
C ASP A 468 -13.72 23.46 -8.11
N THR A 469 -12.59 23.50 -7.39
CA THR A 469 -11.26 23.57 -8.00
C THR A 469 -10.49 22.28 -7.78
N ILE A 470 -9.83 21.79 -8.84
CA ILE A 470 -8.82 20.74 -8.78
C ILE A 470 -7.51 21.35 -9.24
N VAL A 471 -6.44 21.10 -8.49
CA VAL A 471 -5.09 21.55 -8.85
C VAL A 471 -4.31 20.36 -9.38
N LEU A 472 -3.83 20.48 -10.62
CA LEU A 472 -2.94 19.50 -11.23
C LEU A 472 -1.49 19.82 -10.86
N ILE A 473 -0.82 18.84 -10.26
CA ILE A 473 0.51 19.02 -9.67
C ILE A 473 1.45 17.94 -10.21
N PRO A 474 2.56 18.32 -10.87
CA PRO A 474 3.68 17.41 -11.07
C PRO A 474 4.26 16.99 -9.72
N ILE A 475 4.49 15.68 -9.54
CA ILE A 475 4.94 15.11 -8.27
C ILE A 475 6.43 15.37 -8.08
N GLU A 476 7.24 14.94 -9.04
CA GLU A 476 8.68 15.08 -9.06
C GLU A 476 9.17 14.98 -10.52
N GLU A 477 10.33 15.57 -10.82
CA GLU A 477 10.98 15.38 -12.10
C GLU A 477 11.46 13.93 -12.23
N ILE A 478 10.87 13.21 -13.17
CA ILE A 478 11.24 11.84 -13.48
C ILE A 478 12.38 11.79 -14.50
N SER A 479 13.44 11.14 -14.07
CA SER A 479 14.64 10.82 -14.83
C SER A 479 15.18 9.49 -14.33
N PRO A 480 15.98 8.75 -15.12
CA PRO A 480 16.56 7.51 -14.65
C PRO A 480 17.35 7.74 -13.36
N ARG A 481 17.04 6.99 -12.30
CA ARG A 481 17.75 7.03 -11.01
C ARG A 481 18.03 5.61 -10.60
N TYR A 482 19.31 5.25 -10.55
CA TYR A 482 19.70 3.86 -10.37
C TYR A 482 20.18 3.59 -8.95
N ARG A 483 20.00 2.35 -8.51
CA ARG A 483 20.42 1.92 -7.17
C ARG A 483 21.95 1.95 -6.95
N ASP A 484 22.74 2.02 -8.01
CA ASP A 484 24.21 2.07 -7.96
C ASP A 484 24.76 3.51 -8.03
N GLU A 485 23.90 4.52 -8.02
CA GLU A 485 24.32 5.92 -8.03
C GLU A 485 24.74 6.40 -6.65
N PRO A 486 25.73 7.31 -6.58
CA PRO A 486 26.10 7.92 -5.32
C PRO A 486 24.87 8.62 -4.71
N PRO A 487 24.72 8.59 -3.37
CA PRO A 487 23.64 9.29 -2.69
C PRO A 487 23.56 10.76 -3.10
N SER A 488 22.34 11.26 -3.27
CA SER A 488 22.12 12.69 -3.45
C SER A 488 22.48 13.46 -2.19
N LYS A 489 22.59 14.80 -2.30
CA LYS A 489 22.67 15.65 -1.11
C LYS A 489 21.43 15.42 -0.24
N HIS A 490 21.63 15.42 1.09
CA HIS A 490 20.52 15.28 2.03
C HIS A 490 19.44 16.33 1.77
N PHE A 491 18.20 15.89 1.83
CA PHE A 491 17.02 16.72 1.61
C PHE A 491 16.86 17.72 2.76
N ASN A 492 17.12 19.00 2.50
CA ASN A 492 17.01 20.07 3.50
C ASN A 492 15.83 20.99 3.21
N PRO A 493 14.75 20.87 3.99
CA PRO A 493 13.54 21.61 3.78
C PRO A 493 13.66 23.17 3.69
N VAL A 494 13.42 23.81 2.50
CA VAL A 494 13.40 25.29 2.31
C VAL A 494 12.32 25.78 1.31
N GLY A 495 11.26 26.50 1.75
CA GLY A 495 10.23 27.13 0.88
C GLY A 495 8.80 26.52 0.97
N VAL A 496 8.10 26.22 -0.16
CA VAL A 496 6.98 25.23 -0.30
C VAL A 496 7.23 24.25 -1.50
N PRO A 497 7.35 22.92 -1.35
CA PRO A 497 7.59 21.98 -2.44
C PRO A 497 6.25 21.48 -2.95
N MET A 498 6.24 20.96 -4.16
CA MET A 498 5.06 20.34 -4.72
C MET A 498 4.51 19.22 -3.81
N LEU A 499 5.39 18.33 -3.34
CA LEU A 499 5.00 17.20 -2.50
C LEU A 499 4.42 17.58 -1.13
N PHE A 500 4.63 18.80 -0.61
CA PHE A 500 4.12 19.14 0.72
C PHE A 500 2.85 19.99 0.64
N ILE A 501 2.44 20.47 -0.53
CA ILE A 501 1.22 21.28 -0.67
C ILE A 501 0.02 20.59 -0.01
N SER A 502 -0.32 19.35 -0.40
CA SER A 502 -1.45 18.64 0.22
C SER A 502 -1.26 18.35 1.72
N PRO A 503 -0.07 17.96 2.24
CA PRO A 503 0.19 17.96 3.68
C PRO A 503 -0.08 19.29 4.41
N ILE A 504 0.38 20.45 3.89
CA ILE A 504 0.12 21.76 4.52
C ILE A 504 -1.39 22.02 4.59
N LEU A 505 -2.09 21.73 3.49
CA LEU A 505 -3.51 22.01 3.36
C LEU A 505 -4.37 20.99 4.12
N GLY A 506 -3.80 19.84 4.50
CA GLY A 506 -4.56 18.68 4.95
C GLY A 506 -5.54 18.18 3.90
N ALA A 507 -5.23 18.41 2.62
CA ALA A 507 -6.08 18.16 1.47
C ALA A 507 -5.87 16.75 0.89
N PRO A 508 -6.88 16.17 0.22
CA PRO A 508 -6.70 14.95 -0.51
C PRO A 508 -5.87 15.19 -1.77
N GLU A 509 -5.02 14.23 -2.11
CA GLU A 509 -4.25 14.24 -3.36
C GLU A 509 -4.13 12.83 -3.94
N LEU A 510 -4.56 12.68 -5.20
CA LEU A 510 -4.61 11.43 -5.92
C LEU A 510 -3.56 11.42 -7.04
N THR A 511 -2.57 10.55 -6.93
CA THR A 511 -1.57 10.27 -7.96
C THR A 511 -2.11 9.26 -8.96
N VAL A 512 -2.07 9.62 -10.25
CA VAL A 512 -2.60 8.83 -11.37
C VAL A 512 -1.51 8.63 -12.42
N PRO A 513 -1.19 7.38 -12.80
CA PRO A 513 -0.31 7.11 -13.93
C PRO A 513 -0.95 7.55 -15.26
N ILE A 514 -0.20 8.28 -16.08
CA ILE A 514 -0.68 8.90 -17.32
C ILE A 514 0.07 8.43 -18.57
N GLY A 515 1.21 7.75 -18.43
CA GLY A 515 1.93 7.17 -19.56
C GLY A 515 3.37 6.84 -19.26
N HIS A 516 4.15 6.58 -20.31
CA HIS A 516 5.59 6.29 -20.18
C HIS A 516 6.44 7.31 -20.90
N SER A 517 7.63 7.56 -20.36
CA SER A 517 8.69 8.30 -21.05
C SER A 517 9.85 7.35 -21.38
N PRO A 518 10.26 7.24 -22.65
CA PRO A 518 11.36 6.37 -23.06
C PRO A 518 12.71 6.95 -22.62
N PHE A 519 13.67 6.07 -22.33
CA PHE A 519 15.06 6.43 -22.07
C PHE A 519 15.99 5.29 -22.45
N ILE A 520 17.25 5.58 -22.73
CA ILE A 520 18.26 4.52 -22.92
C ILE A 520 18.84 4.14 -21.57
N SER A 521 18.64 2.89 -21.15
CA SER A 521 19.16 2.41 -19.87
C SER A 521 20.67 2.22 -19.91
N LYS A 522 21.34 2.64 -18.83
CA LYS A 522 22.78 2.36 -18.63
C LYS A 522 23.04 0.90 -18.24
N VAL A 523 22.01 0.20 -17.74
CA VAL A 523 22.09 -1.19 -17.28
C VAL A 523 21.76 -2.13 -18.44
N SER A 524 20.56 -2.03 -19.02
CA SER A 524 20.13 -2.95 -20.09
C SER A 524 20.71 -2.59 -21.46
N ARG A 525 21.19 -1.34 -21.63
CA ARG A 525 21.65 -0.76 -22.92
C ARG A 525 20.56 -0.68 -23.99
N ASN A 526 19.31 -0.96 -23.63
CA ASN A 526 18.16 -0.88 -24.50
C ASN A 526 17.35 0.38 -24.18
N GLU A 527 16.41 0.71 -25.06
CA GLU A 527 15.33 1.63 -24.72
C GLU A 527 14.41 0.99 -23.69
N GLU A 528 14.21 1.71 -22.60
CA GLU A 528 13.38 1.36 -21.46
C GLU A 528 12.35 2.46 -21.22
N LYS A 529 11.33 2.19 -20.39
CA LYS A 529 10.21 3.11 -20.15
C LYS A 529 10.08 3.45 -18.67
N LEU A 530 10.17 4.74 -18.34
CA LEU A 530 9.83 5.22 -17.00
C LEU A 530 8.33 5.49 -16.91
N PRO A 531 7.67 5.10 -15.79
CA PRO A 531 6.29 5.49 -15.55
C PRO A 531 6.20 7.01 -15.36
N ILE A 532 5.12 7.62 -15.83
CA ILE A 532 4.81 9.04 -15.62
C ILE A 532 3.46 9.10 -14.92
N ALA A 533 3.41 9.82 -13.80
CA ALA A 533 2.18 10.05 -13.05
C ALA A 533 2.04 11.54 -12.69
N ILE A 534 0.80 11.98 -12.57
CA ILE A 534 0.43 13.34 -12.13
C ILE A 534 -0.46 13.26 -10.90
N SER A 535 -0.39 14.27 -10.04
CA SER A 535 -1.27 14.39 -8.87
C SER A 535 -2.43 15.34 -9.14
N LEU A 536 -3.62 14.94 -8.69
CA LEU A 536 -4.81 15.79 -8.59
C LEU A 536 -5.04 16.13 -7.12
N LEU A 537 -4.95 17.41 -6.77
CA LEU A 537 -5.25 17.91 -5.44
C LEU A 537 -6.65 18.52 -5.41
N GLY A 538 -7.45 18.10 -4.44
CA GLY A 538 -8.81 18.62 -4.21
C GLY A 538 -8.95 19.37 -2.88
N SER A 539 -10.12 19.94 -2.63
CA SER A 539 -10.42 20.52 -1.32
C SER A 539 -10.57 19.43 -0.24
N PRO A 540 -10.18 19.72 1.03
CA PRO A 540 -10.42 18.80 2.15
C PRO A 540 -11.86 18.28 2.20
N GLY A 541 -12.01 16.96 2.36
CA GLY A 541 -13.31 16.26 2.46
C GLY A 541 -13.89 15.77 1.14
N ARG A 542 -13.25 16.06 -0.01
CA ARG A 542 -13.71 15.65 -1.36
C ARG A 542 -12.92 14.48 -1.94
N ASP A 543 -12.46 13.58 -1.06
CA ASP A 543 -11.58 12.46 -1.38
C ASP A 543 -12.11 11.54 -2.48
N LEU A 544 -13.38 11.12 -2.35
CA LEU A 544 -14.00 10.18 -3.29
C LEU A 544 -14.34 10.84 -4.63
N GLU A 545 -14.62 12.14 -4.62
CA GLU A 545 -14.90 12.89 -5.85
C GLU A 545 -13.66 12.95 -6.76
N LEU A 546 -12.45 13.01 -6.19
CA LEU A 546 -11.23 12.89 -6.99
C LEU A 546 -11.15 11.53 -7.70
N PHE A 547 -11.56 10.44 -7.06
CA PHE A 547 -11.62 9.13 -7.72
C PHE A 547 -12.66 9.10 -8.83
N ASP A 548 -13.87 9.61 -8.57
CA ASP A 548 -14.95 9.63 -9.57
C ASP A 548 -14.54 10.42 -10.82
N ILE A 549 -13.90 11.58 -10.62
CA ILE A 549 -13.39 12.44 -11.70
C ILE A 549 -12.33 11.71 -12.53
N VAL A 550 -11.35 11.07 -11.87
CA VAL A 550 -10.30 10.33 -12.57
C VAL A 550 -10.88 9.13 -13.30
N ILE A 551 -11.74 8.34 -12.66
CA ILE A 551 -12.37 7.16 -13.26
C ILE A 551 -13.16 7.54 -14.51
N GLU A 552 -13.93 8.62 -14.45
CA GLU A 552 -14.71 9.11 -15.58
C GLU A 552 -13.81 9.67 -16.70
N CYS A 553 -12.77 10.42 -16.35
CA CYS A 553 -11.78 10.91 -17.30
C CYS A 553 -11.09 9.77 -18.06
N LEU A 554 -10.57 8.77 -17.33
CA LEU A 554 -9.91 7.61 -17.93
C LEU A 554 -10.86 6.82 -18.83
N ARG A 555 -12.12 6.62 -18.40
CA ARG A 555 -13.16 5.93 -19.18
C ARG A 555 -13.47 6.66 -20.49
N LYS A 556 -13.71 7.98 -20.44
CA LYS A 556 -14.07 8.79 -21.61
C LYS A 556 -12.93 8.97 -22.60
N SER A 557 -11.69 9.06 -22.10
CA SER A 557 -10.48 9.19 -22.94
C SER A 557 -10.00 7.84 -23.51
N GLY A 558 -10.56 6.72 -23.05
CA GLY A 558 -10.10 5.39 -23.45
C GLY A 558 -8.72 5.02 -22.87
N ARG A 559 -8.27 5.73 -21.83
CA ARG A 559 -7.03 5.39 -21.11
C ARG A 559 -7.19 4.09 -20.34
N PRO A 560 -6.08 3.37 -20.06
CA PRO A 560 -6.13 2.15 -19.26
C PRO A 560 -6.74 2.40 -17.86
N MET A 561 -7.69 1.55 -17.49
CA MET A 561 -8.37 1.59 -16.18
C MET A 561 -7.67 0.75 -15.10
N ALA A 562 -6.57 0.08 -15.46
CA ALA A 562 -5.81 -0.77 -14.58
C ALA A 562 -4.31 -0.59 -14.83
N VAL A 563 -3.52 -0.74 -13.77
CA VAL A 563 -2.07 -0.75 -13.81
C VAL A 563 -1.59 -2.19 -13.77
N LYS A 564 -0.66 -2.55 -14.66
CA LYS A 564 -0.03 -3.88 -14.69
C LYS A 564 1.13 -3.98 -13.71
N SER A 565 1.39 -5.18 -13.20
CA SER A 565 2.64 -5.49 -12.52
C SER A 565 3.77 -5.76 -13.53
N GLY A 566 5.02 -5.68 -13.09
CA GLY A 566 6.21 -5.97 -13.88
C GLY A 566 6.81 -4.74 -14.58
N LYS A 567 7.50 -4.98 -15.70
CA LYS A 567 8.34 -4.00 -16.40
C LYS A 567 7.62 -2.72 -16.85
N GLU A 568 6.40 -2.85 -17.35
CA GLU A 568 5.58 -1.73 -17.84
C GLU A 568 4.26 -1.65 -17.08
N MET A 569 3.69 -0.45 -16.99
CA MET A 569 2.50 -0.20 -16.17
C MET A 569 1.18 -0.32 -16.95
N PHE A 570 1.22 -0.42 -18.29
CA PHE A 570 0.05 -0.50 -19.17
C PHE A 570 0.14 -1.60 -20.22
#